data_AF-A0ABC8KP28-F1
#
_entry.id   AF-A0ABC8KP28-F1
#
_cell.length_a   1.000
_cell.length_b   1.000
_cell.length_c   1.000
_cell.angle_alpha   90.00
_cell.angle_beta   90.00
_cell.angle_gamma   90.00
#
_symmetry.space_group_name_H-M   'P 1'
#
loop_
_entity.id
_entity.type
_entity.pdbx_description
1 polymer ?
#
loop_
_entity_poly.entity_id
_entity_poly.type
_entity_poly.pdbx_seq_one_letter_code
_entity_poly.pdbx_strand_id
1 'polypeptide(L)'
;MWIRSADWLEQAQAAVRRYPEKDSPVSSRPFAVIEEFNNWRQQPDLAEAVAAIRALAAVIRASEATTMMELEIELKKASDTLKAWDTTSISLTAGCDLFMRYVTRTSALEFEDFNSAKFRVLGRAEKFGEISNKARKIIAMLSQDFIFDGCTILVHGFSRVVFEILKTAAQNKKLFRVLCTEGRPDKTGVLLAKELAKLDVPLKLLIDSAVAYCMDEVDMVFVGADGVVESGGLVNMMGTYQIAIVAHSMNKPVYVAAESYKFARLYPLDQKTLEPALRPIDFGVSVPPKVEVERSARDYTPPQFLTLLFTDLGVLTPSVVSDELIQLYS
;
A
#
# COMPACT_ATOMS: atom_id res chain seq x y z
N MET A 1 2.12 40.10 21.45
CA MET A 1 1.51 40.78 20.28
C MET A 1 1.44 39.74 19.17
N TRP A 2 0.25 39.18 18.94
CA TRP A 2 -0.01 38.01 18.09
C TRP A 2 -0.49 38.46 16.70
N ILE A 3 0.28 38.22 15.64
CA ILE A 3 -0.03 38.44 14.20
C ILE A 3 0.97 37.54 13.44
N ARG A 4 0.70 36.66 12.47
CA ARG A 4 -0.46 36.15 11.72
C ARG A 4 -0.05 34.78 11.15
N SER A 5 -0.88 33.75 11.33
CA SER A 5 -0.69 32.38 10.80
C SER A 5 -1.53 32.12 9.52
N ALA A 6 -2.00 33.17 8.84
CA ALA A 6 -2.99 33.07 7.77
C ALA A 6 -2.40 33.09 6.34
N ASP A 7 -1.16 33.56 6.13
CA ASP A 7 -0.63 33.82 4.78
C ASP A 7 -0.28 32.55 3.97
N TRP A 8 -0.02 31.41 4.63
CA TRP A 8 0.37 30.19 3.92
C TRP A 8 -0.81 29.46 3.26
N LEU A 9 -2.00 29.56 3.87
CA LEU A 9 -3.24 28.95 3.33
C LEU A 9 -3.76 29.70 2.09
N GLU A 10 -3.64 31.03 2.05
CA GLU A 10 -3.99 31.83 0.87
C GLU A 10 -3.02 31.61 -0.29
N GLN A 11 -1.72 31.47 -0.01
CA GLN A 11 -0.72 31.15 -1.04
C GLN A 11 -0.90 29.74 -1.61
N ALA A 12 -1.31 28.77 -0.79
CA ALA A 12 -1.66 27.42 -1.24
C ALA A 12 -2.92 27.43 -2.14
N GLN A 13 -3.94 28.22 -1.80
CA GLN A 13 -5.16 28.35 -2.60
C GLN A 13 -4.95 29.11 -3.92
N ALA A 14 -4.03 30.09 -3.95
CA ALA A 14 -3.68 30.81 -5.17
C ALA A 14 -2.91 29.94 -6.18
N ALA A 15 -2.16 28.93 -5.73
CA ALA A 15 -1.47 27.98 -6.60
C ALA A 15 -2.44 26.98 -7.26
N VAL A 16 -3.55 26.65 -6.60
CA VAL A 16 -4.60 25.74 -7.13
C VAL A 16 -5.39 26.38 -8.29
N ARG A 17 -5.55 27.71 -8.29
CA ARG A 17 -6.32 28.43 -9.33
C ARG A 17 -5.59 28.61 -10.69
N ARG A 18 -4.34 28.16 -10.83
CA ARG A 18 -3.52 28.38 -12.05
C ARG A 18 -3.43 27.18 -13.00
N TYR A 19 -4.15 26.09 -12.75
CA TYR A 19 -4.29 25.01 -13.73
C TYR A 19 -5.56 25.22 -14.54
N PRO A 20 -5.49 25.40 -15.87
CA PRO A 20 -6.68 25.45 -16.69
C PRO A 20 -7.36 24.08 -16.67
N GLU A 21 -8.63 24.04 -16.29
CA GLU A 21 -9.53 22.89 -16.55
C GLU A 21 -9.53 22.64 -18.06
N LYS A 22 -8.84 21.59 -18.49
CA LYS A 22 -8.99 21.07 -19.84
C LYS A 22 -10.25 20.23 -19.88
N ASP A 23 -11.36 20.88 -20.21
CA ASP A 23 -12.55 20.21 -20.71
C ASP A 23 -12.16 19.33 -21.90
N SER A 24 -12.16 18.03 -21.66
CA SER A 24 -11.92 17.02 -22.69
C SER A 24 -13.26 16.74 -23.37
N PRO A 25 -13.31 16.62 -24.72
CA PRO A 25 -14.57 16.41 -25.42
C PRO A 25 -15.19 15.08 -25.00
N VAL A 26 -16.45 15.13 -24.55
CA VAL A 26 -17.26 13.97 -24.17
C VAL A 26 -17.52 13.11 -25.42
N SER A 27 -16.65 12.13 -25.67
CA SER A 27 -16.91 11.10 -26.67
C SER A 27 -17.83 10.05 -26.05
N SER A 28 -18.96 9.79 -26.70
CA SER A 28 -19.98 8.79 -26.33
C SER A 28 -19.46 7.34 -26.50
N ARG A 29 -18.43 6.97 -25.73
CA ARG A 29 -18.01 5.58 -25.53
C ARG A 29 -18.59 5.08 -24.20
N PRO A 30 -19.05 3.81 -24.13
CA PRO A 30 -19.46 3.24 -22.85
C PRO A 30 -18.28 3.30 -21.88
N PHE A 31 -18.52 3.80 -20.66
CA PHE A 31 -17.47 3.98 -19.66
C PHE A 31 -16.85 2.63 -19.30
N ALA A 32 -15.58 2.44 -19.68
CA ALA A 32 -14.83 1.22 -19.38
C ALA A 32 -13.94 1.44 -18.15
N VAL A 33 -14.32 0.85 -17.01
CA VAL A 33 -13.58 1.00 -15.74
C VAL A 33 -12.10 0.59 -15.85
N ILE A 34 -11.79 -0.40 -16.69
CA ILE A 34 -10.42 -0.88 -16.91
C ILE A 34 -9.58 0.13 -17.70
N GLU A 35 -10.17 0.86 -18.65
CA GLU A 35 -9.45 1.91 -19.39
C GLU A 35 -9.07 3.04 -18.44
N GLU A 36 -10.02 3.50 -17.62
CA GLU A 36 -9.78 4.53 -16.62
C GLU A 36 -8.72 4.08 -15.59
N PHE A 37 -8.82 2.85 -15.09
CA PHE A 37 -7.82 2.25 -14.20
C PHE A 37 -6.42 2.23 -14.83
N ASN A 38 -6.29 1.82 -16.09
CA ASN A 38 -5.01 1.80 -16.78
C ASN A 38 -4.47 3.21 -17.03
N ASN A 39 -5.32 4.21 -17.29
CA ASN A 39 -4.91 5.60 -17.40
C ASN A 39 -4.28 6.11 -16.10
N TRP A 40 -4.91 5.82 -14.94
CA TRP A 40 -4.36 6.19 -13.64
C TRP A 40 -3.04 5.47 -13.33
N ARG A 41 -2.89 4.21 -13.75
CA ARG A 41 -1.66 3.41 -13.54
C ARG A 41 -0.45 3.90 -14.32
N GLN A 42 -0.64 4.69 -15.37
CA GLN A 42 0.49 5.31 -16.08
C GLN A 42 1.26 6.30 -15.20
N GLN A 43 0.65 6.78 -14.10
CA GLN A 43 1.33 7.65 -13.14
C GLN A 43 2.26 6.82 -12.25
N PRO A 44 3.59 7.05 -12.31
CA PRO A 44 4.58 6.17 -11.67
C PRO A 44 4.47 6.14 -10.14
N ASP A 45 4.02 7.23 -9.52
CA ASP A 45 3.95 7.37 -8.06
C ASP A 45 2.67 6.77 -7.46
N LEU A 46 1.65 6.50 -8.28
CA LEU A 46 0.34 6.08 -7.84
C LEU A 46 0.31 4.59 -7.50
N ALA A 47 -0.25 4.24 -6.34
CA ALA A 47 -0.47 2.84 -5.99
C ALA A 47 -1.62 2.24 -6.81
N GLU A 48 -1.54 0.95 -7.09
CA GLU A 48 -2.54 0.22 -7.88
C GLU A 48 -3.93 0.28 -7.24
N ALA A 49 -4.02 0.04 -5.93
CA ALA A 49 -5.26 0.20 -5.17
C ALA A 49 -5.82 1.63 -5.26
N VAL A 50 -4.96 2.67 -5.26
CA VAL A 50 -5.40 4.08 -5.39
C VAL A 50 -5.90 4.38 -6.81
N ALA A 51 -5.27 3.79 -7.83
CA ALA A 51 -5.77 3.86 -9.20
C ALA A 51 -7.16 3.22 -9.32
N ALA A 52 -7.39 2.07 -8.67
CA ALA A 52 -8.69 1.40 -8.64
C ALA A 52 -9.75 2.24 -7.92
N ILE A 53 -9.41 2.82 -6.77
CA ILE A 53 -10.29 3.74 -6.03
C ILE A 53 -10.71 4.94 -6.91
N ARG A 54 -9.77 5.53 -7.66
CA ARG A 54 -10.07 6.64 -8.57
C ARG A 54 -10.93 6.21 -9.75
N ALA A 55 -10.68 5.03 -10.31
CA ALA A 55 -11.52 4.47 -11.37
C ALA A 55 -12.96 4.22 -10.89
N LEU A 56 -13.14 3.68 -9.67
CA LEU A 56 -14.46 3.49 -9.06
C LEU A 56 -15.17 4.82 -8.78
N ALA A 57 -14.44 5.86 -8.34
CA ALA A 57 -15.02 7.20 -8.21
C ALA A 57 -15.49 7.77 -9.56
N ALA A 58 -14.77 7.49 -10.65
CA ALA A 58 -15.18 7.88 -11.99
C ALA A 58 -16.44 7.12 -12.48
N VAL A 59 -16.63 5.86 -12.08
CA VAL A 59 -17.89 5.12 -12.31
C VAL A 59 -19.07 5.85 -11.68
N ILE A 60 -18.95 6.30 -10.43
CA ILE A 60 -20.01 7.07 -9.74
C ILE A 60 -20.34 8.36 -10.50
N ARG A 61 -19.31 9.06 -11.00
CA ARG A 61 -19.46 10.29 -11.75
C ARG A 61 -20.18 10.08 -13.09
N ALA A 62 -19.84 9.00 -13.80
CA ALA A 62 -20.36 8.69 -15.12
C ALA A 62 -21.69 7.89 -15.10
N SER A 63 -22.09 7.34 -13.95
CA SER A 63 -23.31 6.54 -13.82
C SER A 63 -24.57 7.33 -14.19
N GLU A 64 -25.48 6.72 -14.93
CA GLU A 64 -26.81 7.26 -15.26
C GLU A 64 -27.92 6.65 -14.37
N ALA A 65 -27.54 5.89 -13.34
CA ALA A 65 -28.47 5.25 -12.41
C ALA A 65 -29.46 6.25 -11.82
N THR A 66 -30.69 5.79 -11.57
CA THR A 66 -31.77 6.59 -10.98
C THR A 66 -32.09 6.21 -9.54
N THR A 67 -31.60 5.05 -9.10
CA THR A 67 -31.78 4.53 -7.75
C THR A 67 -30.45 4.13 -7.12
N MET A 68 -30.38 4.15 -5.77
CA MET A 68 -29.17 3.73 -5.05
C MET A 68 -28.86 2.24 -5.28
N MET A 69 -29.89 1.41 -5.44
CA MET A 69 -29.71 -0.01 -5.75
C MET A 69 -29.03 -0.21 -7.11
N GLU A 70 -29.44 0.53 -8.14
CA GLU A 70 -28.78 0.49 -9.46
C GLU A 70 -27.32 0.91 -9.36
N LEU A 71 -27.04 2.02 -8.67
CA LEU A 71 -25.68 2.52 -8.48
C LEU A 71 -24.79 1.51 -7.72
N GLU A 72 -25.32 0.89 -6.66
CA GLU A 72 -24.60 -0.16 -5.92
C GLU A 72 -24.29 -1.39 -6.78
N ILE A 73 -25.23 -1.81 -7.63
CA ILE A 73 -25.03 -2.93 -8.57
C ILE A 73 -23.96 -2.57 -9.61
N GLU A 74 -24.01 -1.36 -10.17
CA GLU A 74 -22.99 -0.88 -11.12
C GLU A 74 -21.60 -0.83 -10.49
N LEU A 75 -21.49 -0.27 -9.29
CA LEU A 75 -20.23 -0.20 -8.55
C LEU A 75 -19.70 -1.58 -8.18
N LYS A 76 -20.57 -2.50 -7.74
CA LYS A 76 -20.18 -3.86 -7.44
C LYS A 76 -19.66 -4.57 -8.68
N LYS A 77 -20.34 -4.44 -9.82
CA LYS A 77 -19.88 -5.00 -11.09
C LYS A 77 -18.53 -4.43 -11.52
N ALA A 78 -18.33 -3.12 -11.35
CA ALA A 78 -17.06 -2.47 -11.65
C ALA A 78 -15.93 -2.96 -10.71
N SER A 79 -16.21 -3.09 -9.41
CA SER A 79 -15.31 -3.64 -8.40
C SER A 79 -14.91 -5.08 -8.71
N ASP A 80 -15.87 -5.94 -9.03
CA ASP A 80 -15.62 -7.34 -9.40
C ASP A 80 -14.77 -7.45 -10.68
N THR A 81 -15.00 -6.55 -11.65
CA THR A 81 -14.20 -6.48 -12.88
C THR A 81 -12.75 -6.07 -12.59
N LEU A 82 -12.53 -5.12 -11.67
CA LEU A 82 -11.19 -4.72 -11.24
C LEU A 82 -10.48 -5.85 -10.47
N LYS A 83 -11.18 -6.55 -9.59
CA LYS A 83 -10.61 -7.71 -8.86
C LYS A 83 -10.22 -8.86 -9.79
N ALA A 84 -11.03 -9.09 -10.83
CA ALA A 84 -10.72 -10.10 -11.83
C ALA A 84 -9.53 -9.72 -12.75
N TRP A 85 -9.15 -8.44 -12.80
CA TRP A 85 -8.01 -7.98 -13.59
C TRP A 85 -6.67 -8.51 -13.06
N ASP A 86 -6.50 -8.55 -11.74
CA ASP A 86 -5.37 -9.21 -11.07
C ASP A 86 -5.84 -9.90 -9.79
N THR A 87 -6.11 -11.20 -9.91
CA THR A 87 -6.55 -12.06 -8.81
C THR A 87 -5.47 -12.28 -7.75
N THR A 88 -4.21 -11.99 -8.08
CA THR A 88 -3.12 -12.10 -7.12
C THR A 88 -3.02 -10.85 -6.25
N SER A 89 -3.47 -9.68 -6.72
CA SER A 89 -3.29 -8.41 -6.01
C SER A 89 -4.23 -8.27 -4.80
N ILE A 90 -3.71 -8.60 -3.61
CA ILE A 90 -4.43 -8.42 -2.34
C ILE A 90 -4.74 -6.94 -2.09
N SER A 91 -3.78 -6.05 -2.38
CA SER A 91 -3.97 -4.61 -2.21
C SER A 91 -5.11 -4.05 -3.09
N LEU A 92 -5.27 -4.55 -4.31
CA LEU A 92 -6.34 -4.17 -5.22
C LEU A 92 -7.70 -4.62 -4.68
N THR A 93 -7.78 -5.88 -4.26
CA THR A 93 -9.01 -6.47 -3.70
C THR A 93 -9.43 -5.74 -2.42
N ALA A 94 -8.49 -5.56 -1.47
CA ALA A 94 -8.73 -4.84 -0.22
C ALA A 94 -9.15 -3.39 -0.46
N GLY A 95 -8.47 -2.68 -1.38
CA GLY A 95 -8.80 -1.30 -1.73
C GLY A 95 -10.21 -1.16 -2.32
N CYS A 96 -10.62 -2.11 -3.19
CA CYS A 96 -11.97 -2.14 -3.74
C CYS A 96 -13.03 -2.44 -2.66
N ASP A 97 -12.78 -3.40 -1.77
CA ASP A 97 -13.71 -3.75 -0.69
C ASP A 97 -13.88 -2.62 0.32
N LEU A 98 -12.78 -2.00 0.73
CA LEU A 98 -12.80 -0.83 1.61
C LEU A 98 -13.47 0.37 0.96
N PHE A 99 -13.23 0.61 -0.33
CA PHE A 99 -13.91 1.66 -1.07
C PHE A 99 -15.43 1.46 -1.07
N MET A 100 -15.89 0.26 -1.44
CA MET A 100 -17.31 -0.06 -1.47
C MET A 100 -17.94 0.20 -0.11
N ARG A 101 -17.33 -0.31 0.97
CA ARG A 101 -17.83 -0.09 2.33
C ARG A 101 -17.82 1.37 2.75
N TYR A 102 -16.75 2.10 2.47
CA TYR A 102 -16.62 3.50 2.82
C TYR A 102 -17.70 4.37 2.15
N VAL A 103 -18.04 4.04 0.90
CA VAL A 103 -19.04 4.75 0.12
C VAL A 103 -20.47 4.33 0.52
N THR A 104 -20.73 3.04 0.75
CA THR A 104 -22.07 2.52 1.07
C THR A 104 -22.44 2.59 2.56
N ARG A 105 -21.52 3.04 3.45
CA ARG A 105 -21.80 3.12 4.90
C ARG A 105 -23.01 4.03 5.18
N THR A 106 -24.01 3.42 5.81
CA THR A 106 -25.47 3.71 5.86
C THR A 106 -25.90 5.08 6.38
N SER A 107 -25.02 5.87 7.01
CA SER A 107 -25.36 7.23 7.47
C SER A 107 -25.62 8.24 6.34
N ALA A 108 -25.59 7.78 5.08
CA ALA A 108 -25.84 8.55 3.88
C ALA A 108 -27.07 8.05 3.06
N LEU A 109 -27.98 7.28 3.64
CA LEU A 109 -29.20 6.82 2.93
C LEU A 109 -30.52 7.33 3.53
N GLU A 110 -30.47 8.16 4.58
CA GLU A 110 -31.63 8.91 5.09
C GLU A 110 -31.85 10.21 4.30
N PHE A 111 -32.05 10.12 2.99
CA PHE A 111 -32.21 11.33 2.15
C PHE A 111 -33.45 11.30 1.27
N GLU A 112 -34.01 12.50 1.09
CA GLU A 112 -35.26 12.73 0.37
C GLU A 112 -35.11 12.61 -1.17
N ASP A 113 -33.90 12.75 -1.73
CA ASP A 113 -33.63 12.72 -3.18
C ASP A 113 -32.33 11.97 -3.57
N PHE A 114 -32.39 11.25 -4.69
CA PHE A 114 -31.30 10.42 -5.21
C PHE A 114 -30.07 11.24 -5.66
N ASN A 115 -30.26 12.40 -6.30
CA ASN A 115 -29.14 13.20 -6.80
C ASN A 115 -28.29 13.74 -5.64
N SER A 116 -28.95 14.14 -4.56
CA SER A 116 -28.29 14.57 -3.32
C SER A 116 -27.48 13.44 -2.68
N ALA A 117 -28.02 12.22 -2.67
CA ALA A 117 -27.30 11.04 -2.20
C ALA A 117 -26.09 10.72 -3.10
N LYS A 118 -26.25 10.76 -4.43
CA LYS A 118 -25.17 10.51 -5.40
C LYS A 118 -24.02 11.51 -5.26
N PHE A 119 -24.34 12.79 -5.08
CA PHE A 119 -23.32 13.83 -4.87
C PHE A 119 -22.49 13.59 -3.59
N ARG A 120 -23.14 13.17 -2.49
CA ARG A 120 -22.44 12.83 -1.24
C ARG A 120 -21.58 11.59 -1.38
N VAL A 121 -22.09 10.56 -2.06
CA VAL A 121 -21.35 9.33 -2.39
C VAL A 121 -20.10 9.67 -3.19
N LEU A 122 -20.20 10.52 -4.21
CA LEU A 122 -19.06 11.00 -4.99
C LEU A 122 -18.06 11.78 -4.12
N GLY A 123 -18.52 12.70 -3.29
CA GLY A 123 -17.64 13.45 -2.37
C GLY A 123 -16.89 12.56 -1.39
N ARG A 124 -17.51 11.47 -0.91
CA ARG A 124 -16.83 10.44 -0.08
C ARG A 124 -15.80 9.67 -0.90
N ALA A 125 -16.15 9.24 -2.11
CA ALA A 125 -15.24 8.53 -3.00
C ALA A 125 -13.98 9.35 -3.31
N GLU A 126 -14.13 10.63 -3.63
CA GLU A 126 -13.01 11.55 -3.88
C GLU A 126 -12.15 11.74 -2.63
N LYS A 127 -12.79 11.95 -1.46
CA LYS A 127 -12.09 12.06 -0.17
C LYS A 127 -11.28 10.81 0.15
N PHE A 128 -11.82 9.61 -0.08
CA PHE A 128 -11.09 8.35 0.13
C PHE A 128 -9.88 8.23 -0.81
N GLY A 129 -10.03 8.64 -2.07
CA GLY A 129 -8.92 8.72 -3.04
C GLY A 129 -7.83 9.70 -2.62
N GLU A 130 -8.18 10.84 -2.03
CA GLU A 130 -7.22 11.80 -1.50
C GLU A 130 -6.46 11.28 -0.27
N ILE A 131 -7.18 10.71 0.70
CA ILE A 131 -6.59 10.13 1.91
C ILE A 131 -5.61 9.03 1.51
N SER A 132 -6.04 8.13 0.63
CA SER A 132 -5.21 7.01 0.15
C SER A 132 -3.94 7.48 -0.58
N ASN A 133 -4.01 8.61 -1.30
CA ASN A 133 -2.82 9.20 -1.94
C ASN A 133 -1.86 9.85 -0.93
N LYS A 134 -2.37 10.42 0.15
CA LYS A 134 -1.58 11.05 1.22
C LYS A 134 -1.01 10.04 2.22
N ALA A 135 -1.59 8.84 2.31
CA ALA A 135 -1.24 7.81 3.28
C ALA A 135 0.26 7.53 3.38
N ARG A 136 0.94 7.37 2.25
CA ARG A 136 2.40 7.11 2.20
C ARG A 136 3.22 8.19 2.90
N LYS A 137 2.87 9.46 2.70
CA LYS A 137 3.56 10.60 3.31
C LYS A 137 3.31 10.66 4.81
N ILE A 138 2.07 10.36 5.24
CA ILE A 138 1.71 10.29 6.66
C ILE A 138 2.55 9.21 7.35
N ILE A 139 2.62 8.02 6.76
CA ILE A 139 3.44 6.90 7.28
C ILE A 139 4.92 7.30 7.37
N ALA A 140 5.47 7.94 6.34
CA ALA A 140 6.86 8.41 6.35
C ALA A 140 7.14 9.39 7.48
N MET A 141 6.23 10.35 7.69
CA MET A 141 6.35 11.35 8.75
C MET A 141 6.22 10.76 10.16
N LEU A 142 5.42 9.70 10.35
CA LEU A 142 5.27 9.01 11.64
C LEU A 142 6.44 8.07 11.93
N SER A 143 6.88 7.32 10.93
CA SER A 143 7.89 6.26 11.10
C SER A 143 9.29 6.81 11.31
N GLN A 144 9.57 8.02 10.80
CA GLN A 144 10.91 8.61 10.90
C GLN A 144 11.37 8.72 12.36
N ASP A 145 10.48 8.94 13.33
CA ASP A 145 10.84 9.15 14.73
C ASP A 145 11.46 7.91 15.38
N PHE A 146 11.23 6.72 14.81
CA PHE A 146 11.81 5.46 15.23
C PHE A 146 13.24 5.25 14.70
N ILE A 147 13.65 6.03 13.69
CA ILE A 147 15.01 6.02 13.15
C ILE A 147 15.87 6.96 13.99
N PHE A 148 16.88 6.41 14.67
CA PHE A 148 17.84 7.17 15.47
C PHE A 148 19.22 7.21 14.82
N ASP A 149 20.03 8.19 15.21
CA ASP A 149 21.35 8.38 14.61
C ASP A 149 22.30 7.22 14.95
N GLY A 150 23.04 6.76 13.93
CA GLY A 150 23.94 5.62 13.99
C GLY A 150 23.26 4.26 13.79
N CYS A 151 21.93 4.20 13.62
CA CYS A 151 21.24 2.92 13.48
C CYS A 151 21.49 2.21 12.13
N THR A 152 21.33 0.90 12.16
CA THR A 152 21.41 0.01 11.01
C THR A 152 20.04 -0.61 10.74
N ILE A 153 19.50 -0.33 9.55
CA ILE A 153 18.17 -0.79 9.15
C ILE A 153 18.29 -1.90 8.12
N LEU A 154 17.65 -3.05 8.35
CA LEU A 154 17.49 -4.09 7.35
C LEU A 154 16.19 -3.88 6.57
N VAL A 155 16.25 -3.92 5.24
CA VAL A 155 15.10 -3.84 4.34
C VAL A 155 15.07 -5.01 3.37
N HIS A 156 13.88 -5.53 3.12
CA HIS A 156 13.65 -6.62 2.16
C HIS A 156 12.99 -6.10 0.87
N GLY A 157 13.69 -6.23 -0.26
CA GLY A 157 13.18 -5.83 -1.56
C GLY A 157 12.94 -4.33 -1.72
N PHE A 158 12.10 -3.94 -2.68
CA PHE A 158 11.67 -2.54 -2.87
C PHE A 158 10.22 -2.36 -2.45
N SER A 159 10.02 -1.51 -1.44
CA SER A 159 8.70 -1.03 -1.04
C SER A 159 8.64 0.48 -1.15
N ARG A 160 7.63 1.01 -1.85
CA ARG A 160 7.44 2.45 -2.06
C ARG A 160 7.28 3.21 -0.74
N VAL A 161 6.60 2.63 0.24
CA VAL A 161 6.38 3.27 1.55
C VAL A 161 7.64 3.22 2.40
N VAL A 162 8.39 2.11 2.39
CA VAL A 162 9.68 2.02 3.10
C VAL A 162 10.69 2.97 2.49
N PHE A 163 10.76 3.05 1.16
CA PHE A 163 11.61 4.03 0.47
C PHE A 163 11.26 5.46 0.87
N GLU A 164 9.98 5.82 0.92
CA GLU A 164 9.56 7.17 1.35
C GLU A 164 9.95 7.44 2.82
N ILE A 165 9.82 6.46 3.73
CA ILE A 165 10.30 6.59 5.12
C ILE A 165 11.79 6.92 5.16
N LEU A 166 12.62 6.12 4.46
CA LEU A 166 14.07 6.30 4.45
C LEU A 166 14.49 7.61 3.78
N LYS A 167 13.80 7.99 2.70
CA LYS A 167 14.01 9.26 2.00
C LYS A 167 13.68 10.44 2.90
N THR A 168 12.55 10.42 3.60
CA THR A 168 12.18 11.48 4.56
C THR A 168 13.19 11.56 5.71
N ALA A 169 13.64 10.43 6.24
CA ALA A 169 14.67 10.40 7.28
C ALA A 169 16.00 11.01 6.80
N ALA A 170 16.44 10.68 5.58
CA ALA A 170 17.66 11.25 4.98
C ALA A 170 17.52 12.75 4.71
N GLN A 171 16.37 13.21 4.21
CA GLN A 171 16.07 14.64 4.00
C GLN A 171 16.08 15.42 5.31
N ASN A 172 15.68 14.78 6.41
CA ASN A 172 15.75 15.33 7.76
C ASN A 172 17.12 15.15 8.43
N LYS A 173 18.15 14.79 7.65
CA LYS A 173 19.56 14.69 8.05
C LYS A 173 19.84 13.66 9.14
N LYS A 174 19.00 12.63 9.27
CA LYS A 174 19.28 11.50 10.15
C LYS A 174 20.45 10.68 9.61
N LEU A 175 21.34 10.25 10.50
CA LEU A 175 22.51 9.45 10.12
C LEU A 175 22.20 7.97 10.34
N PHE A 176 22.02 7.21 9.27
CA PHE A 176 21.75 5.77 9.36
C PHE A 176 22.38 5.03 8.18
N ARG A 177 22.52 3.71 8.31
CA ARG A 177 22.94 2.83 7.20
C ARG A 177 21.87 1.77 6.92
N VAL A 178 21.81 1.32 5.67
CA VAL A 178 20.82 0.34 5.21
C VAL A 178 21.50 -0.94 4.76
N LEU A 179 21.03 -2.08 5.26
CA LEU A 179 21.27 -3.40 4.71
C LEU A 179 20.05 -3.76 3.86
N CYS A 180 20.25 -4.10 2.59
CA CYS A 180 19.16 -4.45 1.69
C CYS A 180 19.40 -5.82 1.08
N THR A 181 18.42 -6.72 1.15
CA THR A 181 18.50 -8.00 0.45
C THR A 181 18.23 -7.82 -1.04
N GLU A 182 18.84 -8.61 -1.91
CA GLU A 182 18.62 -8.52 -3.36
C GLU A 182 17.14 -8.74 -3.76
N GLY A 183 16.41 -9.58 -3.01
CA GLY A 183 14.99 -9.81 -3.20
C GLY A 183 14.70 -10.69 -4.41
N ARG A 184 15.12 -11.95 -4.38
CA ARG A 184 14.69 -12.95 -5.36
C ARG A 184 13.17 -13.23 -5.23
N PRO A 185 12.43 -13.48 -6.34
CA PRO A 185 12.90 -13.61 -7.72
C PRO A 185 13.07 -12.29 -8.49
N ASP A 186 12.39 -11.22 -8.07
CA ASP A 186 12.22 -9.99 -8.87
C ASP A 186 13.41 -9.02 -8.83
N LYS A 187 14.42 -9.29 -7.98
CA LYS A 187 15.63 -8.46 -7.76
C LYS A 187 15.30 -7.02 -7.37
N THR A 188 14.17 -6.83 -6.68
CA THR A 188 13.65 -5.50 -6.34
C THR A 188 14.56 -4.74 -5.38
N GLY A 189 15.32 -5.43 -4.54
CA GLY A 189 16.30 -4.78 -3.66
C GLY A 189 17.39 -4.01 -4.39
N VAL A 190 17.75 -4.45 -5.61
CA VAL A 190 18.70 -3.72 -6.47
C VAL A 190 18.12 -2.37 -6.90
N LEU A 191 16.81 -2.28 -7.11
CA LEU A 191 16.14 -1.01 -7.40
C LEU A 191 16.20 -0.09 -6.18
N LEU A 192 15.91 -0.61 -4.98
CA LEU A 192 16.02 0.17 -3.74
C LEU A 192 17.44 0.71 -3.54
N ALA A 193 18.44 -0.14 -3.76
CA ALA A 193 19.85 0.23 -3.66
C ALA A 193 20.20 1.39 -4.61
N LYS A 194 19.72 1.34 -5.86
CA LYS A 194 19.93 2.43 -6.82
C LYS A 194 19.29 3.73 -6.41
N GLU A 195 18.05 3.70 -5.88
CA GLU A 195 17.36 4.92 -5.47
C GLU A 195 17.96 5.54 -4.19
N LEU A 196 18.35 4.71 -3.22
CA LEU A 196 19.01 5.19 -2.00
C LEU A 196 20.43 5.70 -2.25
N ALA A 197 21.16 5.11 -3.20
CA ALA A 197 22.47 5.59 -3.61
C ALA A 197 22.43 7.03 -4.18
N LYS A 198 21.32 7.43 -4.83
CA LYS A 198 21.14 8.81 -5.30
C LYS A 198 20.92 9.81 -4.16
N LEU A 199 20.59 9.33 -2.97
CA LEU A 199 20.33 10.13 -1.77
C LEU A 199 21.53 10.13 -0.81
N ASP A 200 22.68 9.61 -1.24
CA ASP A 200 23.91 9.47 -0.44
C ASP A 200 23.73 8.71 0.88
N VAL A 201 22.75 7.79 0.93
CA VAL A 201 22.53 6.92 2.11
C VAL A 201 23.47 5.71 2.04
N PRO A 202 24.31 5.45 3.06
CA PRO A 202 25.18 4.28 3.09
C PRO A 202 24.37 2.99 3.00
N LEU A 203 24.62 2.18 1.96
CA LEU A 203 23.88 0.95 1.71
C LEU A 203 24.81 -0.22 1.39
N LYS A 204 24.51 -1.39 1.98
CA LYS A 204 25.16 -2.67 1.70
C LYS A 204 24.11 -3.66 1.18
N LEU A 205 24.31 -4.14 -0.04
CA LEU A 205 23.44 -5.14 -0.66
C LEU A 205 23.86 -6.55 -0.19
N LEU A 206 22.88 -7.37 0.14
CA LEU A 206 23.03 -8.73 0.66
C LEU A 206 22.34 -9.72 -0.28
N ILE A 207 22.90 -10.93 -0.40
CA ILE A 207 22.13 -12.07 -0.89
C ILE A 207 21.08 -12.45 0.15
N ASP A 208 19.94 -12.99 -0.29
CA ASP A 208 18.82 -13.28 0.62
C ASP A 208 19.20 -14.29 1.73
N SER A 209 20.15 -15.19 1.46
CA SER A 209 20.66 -16.16 2.44
C SER A 209 21.63 -15.58 3.48
N ALA A 210 22.13 -14.36 3.29
CA ALA A 210 23.07 -13.71 4.20
C ALA A 210 22.38 -12.88 5.30
N VAL A 211 21.04 -12.88 5.35
CA VAL A 211 20.26 -12.15 6.36
C VAL A 211 20.70 -12.51 7.77
N ALA A 212 20.74 -13.80 8.12
CA ALA A 212 21.13 -14.25 9.44
C ALA A 212 22.59 -13.92 9.78
N TYR A 213 23.47 -13.96 8.78
CA TYR A 213 24.90 -13.64 8.96
C TYR A 213 25.11 -12.16 9.32
N CYS A 214 24.30 -11.25 8.79
CA CYS A 214 24.42 -9.81 9.05
C CYS A 214 23.49 -9.28 10.15
N MET A 215 22.64 -10.12 10.76
CA MET A 215 21.60 -9.66 11.68
C MET A 215 22.16 -9.08 12.99
N ASP A 216 23.36 -9.49 13.42
CA ASP A 216 24.04 -8.89 14.58
C ASP A 216 24.33 -7.40 14.39
N GLU A 217 24.57 -6.98 13.14
CA GLU A 217 24.82 -5.59 12.77
C GLU A 217 23.53 -4.75 12.70
N VAL A 218 22.35 -5.37 12.68
CA VAL A 218 21.04 -4.73 12.46
C VAL A 218 20.44 -4.28 13.78
N ASP A 219 19.87 -3.07 13.81
CA ASP A 219 19.14 -2.56 14.98
C ASP A 219 17.62 -2.74 14.83
N MET A 220 17.11 -2.65 13.60
CA MET A 220 15.69 -2.81 13.31
C MET A 220 15.47 -3.26 11.86
N VAL A 221 14.34 -3.93 11.62
CA VAL A 221 13.92 -4.35 10.28
C VAL A 221 12.73 -3.50 9.84
N PHE A 222 12.77 -2.98 8.62
CA PHE A 222 11.62 -2.35 7.96
C PHE A 222 11.19 -3.17 6.75
N VAL A 223 9.92 -3.57 6.73
CA VAL A 223 9.31 -4.28 5.59
C VAL A 223 8.06 -3.55 5.11
N GLY A 224 7.77 -3.67 3.81
CA GLY A 224 6.49 -3.24 3.25
C GLY A 224 5.41 -4.28 3.43
N ALA A 225 4.23 -3.99 2.87
CA ALA A 225 3.11 -4.91 2.80
C ALA A 225 2.42 -4.87 1.44
N ASP A 226 2.10 -6.05 0.91
CA ASP A 226 1.13 -6.21 -0.18
C ASP A 226 -0.29 -6.35 0.37
N GLY A 227 -0.44 -6.89 1.58
CA GLY A 227 -1.69 -6.91 2.33
C GLY A 227 -1.45 -7.15 3.81
N VAL A 228 -2.30 -6.59 4.66
CA VAL A 228 -2.34 -6.89 6.10
C VAL A 228 -3.64 -7.65 6.37
N VAL A 229 -3.54 -8.84 6.97
CA VAL A 229 -4.69 -9.71 7.19
C VAL A 229 -5.36 -9.41 8.54
N GLU A 230 -6.54 -9.98 8.77
CA GLU A 230 -7.38 -9.66 9.93
C GLU A 230 -6.73 -10.01 11.28
N SER A 231 -5.89 -11.04 11.31
CA SER A 231 -5.09 -11.40 12.49
C SER A 231 -3.93 -10.43 12.80
N GLY A 232 -3.72 -9.40 11.97
CA GLY A 232 -2.56 -8.51 12.03
C GLY A 232 -1.30 -9.09 11.41
N GLY A 233 -1.40 -10.27 10.79
CA GLY A 233 -0.32 -10.84 9.99
C GLY A 233 -0.12 -10.10 8.67
N LEU A 234 1.00 -10.37 8.02
CA LEU A 234 1.45 -9.66 6.84
C LEU A 234 1.53 -10.61 5.65
N VAL A 235 1.02 -10.20 4.49
CA VAL A 235 1.37 -10.83 3.20
C VAL A 235 2.28 -9.88 2.45
N ASN A 236 3.46 -10.36 2.10
CA ASN A 236 4.47 -9.56 1.41
C ASN A 236 5.35 -10.45 0.51
N MET A 237 6.33 -9.85 -0.14
CA MET A 237 7.34 -10.54 -0.95
C MET A 237 7.96 -11.74 -0.20
N MET A 238 8.16 -12.83 -0.95
CA MET A 238 8.79 -14.05 -0.45
C MET A 238 10.16 -13.74 0.15
N GLY A 239 10.35 -14.17 1.39
CA GLY A 239 11.54 -13.86 2.17
C GLY A 239 11.25 -12.95 3.36
N THR A 240 10.05 -12.37 3.44
CA THR A 240 9.65 -11.55 4.59
C THR A 240 9.51 -12.41 5.84
N TYR A 241 8.91 -13.60 5.72
CA TYR A 241 8.69 -14.48 6.85
C TYR A 241 10.01 -15.01 7.44
N GLN A 242 10.96 -15.42 6.60
CA GLN A 242 12.29 -15.85 7.09
C GLN A 242 13.02 -14.72 7.83
N ILE A 243 12.95 -13.48 7.33
CA ILE A 243 13.60 -12.33 7.97
C ILE A 243 12.97 -12.07 9.33
N ALA A 244 11.64 -12.15 9.41
CA ALA A 244 10.90 -11.93 10.65
C ALA A 244 11.23 -12.98 11.71
N ILE A 245 11.39 -14.27 11.34
CA ILE A 245 11.83 -15.33 12.26
C ILE A 245 13.24 -15.04 12.79
N VAL A 246 14.18 -14.72 11.91
CA VAL A 246 15.59 -14.46 12.29
C VAL A 246 15.68 -13.23 13.19
N ALA A 247 14.99 -12.14 12.83
CA ALA A 247 14.94 -10.92 13.62
C ALA A 247 14.35 -11.19 15.02
N HIS A 248 13.24 -11.92 15.09
CA HIS A 248 12.61 -12.31 16.35
C HIS A 248 13.55 -13.16 17.22
N SER A 249 14.24 -14.14 16.63
CA SER A 249 15.21 -14.98 17.35
C SER A 249 16.40 -14.20 17.91
N MET A 250 16.75 -13.06 17.30
CA MET A 250 17.85 -12.19 17.72
C MET A 250 17.37 -10.93 18.45
N ASN A 251 16.10 -10.90 18.87
CA ASN A 251 15.46 -9.80 19.58
C ASN A 251 15.55 -8.45 18.85
N LYS A 252 15.49 -8.47 17.52
CA LYS A 252 15.45 -7.27 16.68
C LYS A 252 13.98 -6.93 16.34
N PRO A 253 13.53 -5.69 16.53
CA PRO A 253 12.17 -5.30 16.21
C PRO A 253 11.93 -5.34 14.70
N VAL A 254 10.75 -5.83 14.32
CA VAL A 254 10.28 -5.89 12.93
C VAL A 254 9.14 -4.90 12.77
N TYR A 255 9.39 -3.87 11.98
CA TYR A 255 8.43 -2.83 11.67
C TYR A 255 7.86 -3.02 10.27
N VAL A 256 6.55 -2.92 10.17
CA VAL A 256 5.83 -3.03 8.91
C VAL A 256 5.28 -1.67 8.53
N ALA A 257 5.56 -1.20 7.33
CA ALA A 257 4.94 -0.01 6.79
C ALA A 257 3.85 -0.41 5.78
N ALA A 258 2.60 -0.06 6.07
CA ALA A 258 1.44 -0.45 5.27
C ALA A 258 0.38 0.64 5.26
N GLU A 259 -0.12 0.97 4.07
CA GLU A 259 -1.29 1.83 3.94
C GLU A 259 -2.58 1.10 4.38
N SER A 260 -3.48 1.80 5.06
CA SER A 260 -4.74 1.27 5.62
C SER A 260 -5.65 0.64 4.56
N TYR A 261 -5.60 1.14 3.32
CA TYR A 261 -6.35 0.57 2.20
C TYR A 261 -5.86 -0.82 1.76
N LYS A 262 -4.76 -1.34 2.34
CA LYS A 262 -4.26 -2.71 2.11
C LYS A 262 -4.74 -3.70 3.17
N PHE A 263 -5.58 -3.26 4.10
CA PHE A 263 -6.10 -4.13 5.15
C PHE A 263 -7.20 -5.02 4.57
N ALA A 264 -6.91 -6.32 4.49
CA ALA A 264 -7.74 -7.32 3.84
C ALA A 264 -8.45 -8.19 4.89
N ARG A 265 -9.75 -8.46 4.67
CA ARG A 265 -10.51 -9.44 5.45
C ARG A 265 -10.18 -10.86 4.99
N LEU A 266 -8.96 -11.26 5.30
CA LEU A 266 -8.41 -12.59 5.06
C LEU A 266 -7.93 -13.18 6.38
N TYR A 267 -8.02 -14.50 6.50
CA TYR A 267 -7.55 -15.22 7.68
C TYR A 267 -6.74 -16.46 7.25
N PRO A 268 -5.52 -16.27 6.73
CA PRO A 268 -4.67 -17.40 6.37
C PRO A 268 -4.27 -18.18 7.62
N LEU A 269 -4.46 -19.50 7.57
CA LEU A 269 -4.05 -20.40 8.65
C LEU A 269 -2.61 -20.87 8.48
N ASP A 270 -2.18 -20.97 7.22
CA ASP A 270 -0.83 -21.37 6.83
C ASP A 270 -0.41 -20.65 5.52
N GLN A 271 0.82 -20.94 5.06
CA GLN A 271 1.37 -20.40 3.82
C GLN A 271 0.57 -20.83 2.58
N LYS A 272 -0.09 -22.00 2.62
CA LYS A 272 -0.77 -22.62 1.47
C LYS A 272 -2.21 -22.16 1.30
N THR A 273 -2.76 -21.51 2.33
CA THR A 273 -4.10 -20.93 2.31
C THR A 273 -4.18 -19.72 1.37
N LEU A 274 -3.05 -19.09 1.08
CA LEU A 274 -2.97 -17.96 0.14
C LEU A 274 -2.90 -18.46 -1.30
N GLU A 275 -3.64 -17.79 -2.19
CA GLU A 275 -3.50 -18.00 -3.64
C GLU A 275 -2.05 -17.68 -4.07
N PRO A 276 -1.37 -18.60 -4.77
CA PRO A 276 0.03 -18.44 -5.11
C PRO A 276 0.21 -17.33 -6.15
N ALA A 277 0.95 -16.29 -5.79
CA ALA A 277 1.39 -15.26 -6.72
C ALA A 277 2.57 -15.81 -7.56
N LEU A 278 2.27 -16.51 -8.65
CA LEU A 278 3.29 -17.19 -9.45
C LEU A 278 4.16 -16.19 -10.22
N ARG A 279 5.48 -16.28 -10.03
CA ARG A 279 6.49 -15.53 -10.80
C ARG A 279 7.52 -16.47 -11.43
N PRO A 280 8.10 -16.11 -12.59
CA PRO A 280 9.24 -16.83 -13.15
C PRO A 280 10.42 -16.72 -12.19
N ILE A 281 11.01 -17.87 -11.81
CA ILE A 281 12.21 -17.91 -10.98
C ILE A 281 13.42 -18.23 -11.84
N ASP A 282 14.46 -17.41 -11.72
CA ASP A 282 15.65 -17.54 -12.56
C ASP A 282 16.73 -18.48 -12.01
N PHE A 283 16.99 -18.72 -10.72
CA PHE A 283 18.12 -19.54 -10.21
C PHE A 283 19.56 -19.27 -10.74
N GLY A 284 19.78 -18.68 -11.91
CA GLY A 284 21.09 -18.49 -12.55
C GLY A 284 21.71 -19.77 -13.15
N VAL A 285 21.07 -20.93 -12.99
CA VAL A 285 21.52 -22.24 -13.50
C VAL A 285 20.35 -23.01 -14.09
N SER A 286 20.63 -23.89 -15.06
CA SER A 286 19.60 -24.71 -15.70
C SER A 286 19.04 -25.74 -14.70
N VAL A 287 17.72 -25.70 -14.51
CA VAL A 287 16.98 -26.68 -13.69
C VAL A 287 16.50 -27.82 -14.60
N PRO A 288 16.74 -29.10 -14.24
CA PRO A 288 16.25 -30.23 -15.03
C PRO A 288 14.72 -30.19 -15.21
N PRO A 289 14.18 -30.50 -16.40
CA PRO A 289 12.74 -30.35 -16.69
C PRO A 289 11.78 -31.17 -15.80
N LYS A 290 12.29 -32.21 -15.14
CA LYS A 290 11.51 -33.09 -14.25
C LYS A 290 11.43 -32.59 -12.80
N VAL A 291 12.14 -31.51 -12.47
CA VAL A 291 12.15 -30.95 -11.12
C VAL A 291 11.00 -29.95 -10.98
N GLU A 292 10.18 -30.16 -9.96
CA GLU A 292 9.14 -29.20 -9.58
C GLU A 292 9.78 -27.97 -8.93
N VAL A 293 9.29 -26.79 -9.31
CA VAL A 293 9.81 -25.50 -8.84
C VAL A 293 8.67 -24.78 -8.14
N GLU A 294 8.86 -24.45 -6.87
CA GLU A 294 7.99 -23.50 -6.16
C GLU A 294 8.15 -22.12 -6.81
N ARG A 295 7.05 -21.47 -7.18
CA ARG A 295 7.04 -20.21 -7.94
C ARG A 295 6.29 -19.09 -7.24
N SER A 296 5.79 -19.35 -6.04
CA SER A 296 5.16 -18.34 -5.20
C SER A 296 6.14 -17.19 -4.97
N ALA A 297 5.69 -15.96 -5.17
CA ALA A 297 6.50 -14.77 -4.95
C ALA A 297 6.14 -14.04 -3.65
N ARG A 298 5.25 -14.62 -2.85
CA ARG A 298 4.76 -14.05 -1.60
C ARG A 298 4.76 -15.08 -0.49
N ASP A 299 4.92 -14.60 0.73
CA ASP A 299 4.76 -15.37 1.94
C ASP A 299 3.83 -14.64 2.94
N TYR A 300 3.30 -15.43 3.88
CA TYR A 300 2.57 -14.96 5.03
C TYR A 300 3.51 -14.86 6.24
N THR A 301 3.56 -13.71 6.90
CA THR A 301 4.26 -13.53 8.16
C THR A 301 3.24 -13.43 9.29
N PRO A 302 3.20 -14.40 10.20
CA PRO A 302 2.30 -14.37 11.36
C PRO A 302 2.56 -13.17 12.29
N PRO A 303 1.52 -12.65 12.96
CA PRO A 303 1.60 -11.43 13.76
C PRO A 303 2.60 -11.49 14.92
N GLN A 304 2.89 -12.68 15.47
CA GLN A 304 3.82 -12.82 16.60
C GLN A 304 5.28 -12.43 16.27
N PHE A 305 5.64 -12.37 14.99
CA PHE A 305 6.98 -11.94 14.56
C PHE A 305 7.04 -10.44 14.25
N LEU A 306 5.92 -9.72 14.36
CA LEU A 306 5.80 -8.31 14.02
C LEU A 306 5.73 -7.47 15.29
N THR A 307 6.51 -6.39 15.34
CA THR A 307 6.56 -5.50 16.51
C THR A 307 5.51 -4.40 16.40
N LEU A 308 5.56 -3.60 15.32
CA LEU A 308 4.63 -2.50 15.08
C LEU A 308 4.30 -2.37 13.59
N LEU A 309 3.09 -1.89 13.31
CA LEU A 309 2.62 -1.53 11.99
C LEU A 309 2.49 0.00 11.91
N PHE A 310 3.25 0.62 11.02
CA PHE A 310 3.16 2.02 10.67
C PHE A 310 2.14 2.22 9.55
N THR A 311 1.05 2.91 9.87
CA THR A 311 -0.08 3.14 8.98
C THR A 311 -0.46 4.62 8.97
N ASP A 312 -1.30 5.01 8.02
CA ASP A 312 -1.91 6.34 7.96
C ASP A 312 -2.97 6.57 9.06
N LEU A 313 -3.39 5.51 9.77
CA LEU A 313 -4.22 5.58 10.97
C LEU A 313 -3.39 5.81 12.24
N GLY A 314 -2.07 5.60 12.17
CA GLY A 314 -1.16 5.69 13.29
C GLY A 314 -0.25 4.48 13.42
N VAL A 315 0.40 4.37 14.58
CA VAL A 315 1.26 3.23 14.92
C VAL A 315 0.43 2.19 15.66
N LEU A 316 0.28 1.02 15.06
CA LEU A 316 -0.58 -0.07 15.56
C LEU A 316 0.26 -1.25 16.03
N THR A 317 -0.23 -1.97 17.04
CA THR A 317 0.24 -3.33 17.31
C THR A 317 -0.56 -4.33 16.46
N PRO A 318 -0.02 -5.52 16.15
CA PRO A 318 -0.75 -6.51 15.34
C PRO A 318 -2.14 -6.86 15.88
N SER A 319 -2.33 -6.86 17.21
CA SER A 319 -3.62 -7.14 17.84
C SER A 319 -4.71 -6.11 17.54
N VAL A 320 -4.32 -4.84 17.31
CA VAL A 320 -5.26 -3.73 17.08
C VAL A 320 -5.77 -3.72 15.63
N VAL A 321 -5.12 -4.43 14.72
CA VAL A 321 -5.52 -4.48 13.30
C VAL A 321 -6.95 -5.00 13.14
N SER A 322 -7.36 -6.00 13.92
CA SER A 322 -8.72 -6.52 13.89
C SER A 322 -9.75 -5.46 14.32
N ASP A 323 -9.44 -4.67 15.34
CA ASP A 323 -10.34 -3.62 15.84
C ASP A 323 -10.48 -2.48 14.81
N GLU A 324 -9.37 -2.07 14.18
CA GLU A 324 -9.38 -1.07 13.12
C GLU A 324 -10.11 -1.58 11.87
N LEU A 325 -9.92 -2.84 11.50
CA LEU A 325 -10.72 -3.48 10.44
C LEU A 325 -12.20 -3.47 10.79
N ILE A 326 -12.58 -3.81 12.03
CA ILE A 326 -13.98 -3.72 12.45
C ILE A 326 -14.46 -2.28 12.33
N GLN A 327 -13.71 -1.26 12.71
CA GLN A 327 -14.11 0.14 12.57
C GLN A 327 -14.23 0.61 11.12
N LEU A 328 -13.34 0.13 10.24
CA LEU A 328 -13.35 0.43 8.81
C LEU A 328 -14.50 -0.27 8.08
N TYR A 329 -14.91 -1.46 8.53
CA TYR A 329 -15.95 -2.30 7.93
C TYR A 329 -17.33 -2.26 8.60
N SER A 330 -17.45 -1.76 9.84
CA SER A 330 -18.74 -1.37 10.48
C SER A 330 -19.19 -0.01 9.97
#